data_AF-A0AA40JAG2-F1
#
_entry.id   AF-A0AA40JAG2-F1
#
_cell.length_a   1.000
_cell.length_b   1.000
_cell.length_c   1.000
_cell.angle_alpha   90.00
_cell.angle_beta   90.00
_cell.angle_gamma   90.00
#
_symmetry.space_group_name_H-M   'P 1'
#
loop_
_entity.id
_entity.type
_entity.pdbx_description
1 polymer ?
#
loop_
_entity_poly.entity_id
_entity_poly.type
_entity_poly.pdbx_seq_one_letter_code
_entity_poly.pdbx_strand_id
1 'polypeptide(L)'
;MSTRKRHPMSKKKWDAFFLEYFGCEPFDFFRDAKRLPEIPGMFAIGHMLIEFIDLPEFPNGHVCTAEAALTEFFHRRADWQRDFPYFTGPFSFRREDGQMCIVKVLSKREPKHIRVQQSRSRITIVLPHPRQWIRSGLSWLFEPPCPCGDPKCIPAPWRNTLCRHGWVE
;
A
#
# COMPACT_ATOMS: atom_id res chain seq x y z
N MET A 1 22.46 19.60 -28.94
CA MET A 1 21.99 18.28 -28.46
C MET A 1 20.50 18.38 -28.18
N SER A 2 19.68 17.54 -28.81
CA SER A 2 18.22 17.60 -28.76
C SER A 2 17.71 17.10 -27.41
N THR A 3 17.12 17.98 -26.59
CA THR A 3 16.36 17.61 -25.40
C THR A 3 15.04 16.99 -25.85
N ARG A 4 15.04 15.70 -26.18
CA ARG A 4 13.81 14.94 -26.38
C ARG A 4 12.99 15.01 -25.10
N LYS A 5 11.90 15.78 -25.13
CA LYS A 5 10.84 15.78 -24.12
C LYS A 5 10.39 14.32 -23.94
N ARG A 6 10.74 13.69 -22.82
CA ARG A 6 10.24 12.36 -22.46
C ARG A 6 8.73 12.52 -22.30
N HIS A 7 7.95 12.05 -23.26
CA HIS A 7 6.51 11.95 -23.09
C HIS A 7 6.24 10.93 -21.99
N PRO A 8 5.43 11.26 -20.97
CA PRO A 8 5.04 10.28 -19.95
C PRO A 8 4.35 9.11 -20.64
N MET A 9 4.78 7.89 -20.34
CA MET A 9 4.15 6.69 -20.88
C MET A 9 2.68 6.64 -20.44
N SER A 10 1.80 6.25 -21.34
CA SER A 10 0.37 6.08 -21.02
C SER A 10 0.19 4.92 -20.03
N LYS A 11 -0.86 4.98 -19.21
CA LYS A 11 -1.19 3.92 -18.24
C LYS A 11 -1.20 2.52 -18.89
N LYS A 12 -1.82 2.39 -20.07
CA LYS A 12 -1.86 1.14 -20.83
C LYS A 12 -0.48 0.61 -21.23
N LYS A 13 0.47 1.49 -21.55
CA LYS A 13 1.86 1.11 -21.85
C LYS A 13 2.62 0.72 -20.59
N TRP A 14 2.37 1.41 -19.48
CA TRP A 14 2.89 1.01 -18.18
C TRP A 14 2.37 -0.38 -17.77
N ASP A 15 1.06 -0.60 -17.84
CA ASP A 15 0.45 -1.88 -17.46
C ASP A 15 0.97 -3.04 -18.32
N ALA A 16 1.10 -2.85 -19.64
CA ALA A 16 1.67 -3.86 -20.55
C ALA A 16 3.16 -4.11 -20.27
N PHE A 17 3.95 -3.06 -20.04
CA PHE A 17 5.34 -3.17 -19.64
C PHE A 17 5.50 -3.94 -18.31
N PHE A 18 4.64 -3.67 -17.33
CA PHE A 18 4.68 -4.39 -16.05
C PHE A 18 4.38 -5.87 -16.19
N LEU A 19 3.39 -6.21 -17.01
CA LEU A 19 3.01 -7.60 -17.27
C LEU A 19 4.10 -8.36 -18.04
N GLU A 20 4.65 -7.75 -19.08
CA GLU A 20 5.65 -8.37 -19.97
C GLU A 20 6.98 -8.62 -19.26
N TYR A 21 7.46 -7.68 -18.44
CA TYR A 21 8.80 -7.75 -17.85
C TYR A 21 8.83 -8.32 -16.43
N PHE A 22 7.73 -8.24 -15.68
CA PHE A 22 7.71 -8.65 -14.27
C PHE A 22 6.63 -9.68 -13.94
N GLY A 23 5.85 -10.12 -14.94
CA GLY A 23 4.81 -11.14 -14.75
C GLY A 23 3.72 -10.73 -13.77
N CYS A 24 3.51 -9.42 -13.58
CA CYS A 24 2.61 -8.90 -12.55
C CYS A 24 1.68 -7.81 -13.09
N GLU A 25 0.46 -7.77 -12.58
CA GLU A 25 -0.54 -6.75 -12.92
C GLU A 25 -0.63 -5.68 -11.80
N PRO A 26 -0.62 -4.38 -12.13
CA PRO A 26 -0.81 -3.30 -11.17
C PRO A 26 -2.09 -3.48 -10.34
N PHE A 27 -2.13 -2.85 -9.15
CA PHE A 27 -3.36 -2.83 -8.35
C PHE A 27 -4.52 -2.27 -9.18
N ASP A 28 -5.59 -3.04 -9.26
CA ASP A 28 -6.84 -2.70 -9.89
C ASP A 28 -7.94 -2.75 -8.85
N PHE A 29 -8.60 -1.61 -8.62
CA PHE A 29 -9.67 -1.51 -7.63
C PHE A 29 -10.79 -2.53 -7.85
N PHE A 30 -11.22 -2.75 -9.10
CA PHE A 30 -12.38 -3.60 -9.39
C PHE A 30 -12.07 -5.08 -9.22
N ARG A 31 -10.81 -5.47 -9.46
CA ARG A 31 -10.34 -6.84 -9.29
C ARG A 31 -9.89 -7.15 -7.85
N ASP A 32 -9.17 -6.22 -7.24
CA ASP A 32 -8.38 -6.49 -6.04
C ASP A 32 -9.01 -5.96 -4.74
N ALA A 33 -10.00 -5.06 -4.84
CA ALA A 33 -10.73 -4.56 -3.70
C ALA A 33 -12.20 -5.02 -3.72
N LYS A 34 -12.62 -5.66 -2.63
CA LYS A 34 -14.02 -6.05 -2.42
C LYS A 34 -14.63 -5.24 -1.29
N ARG A 35 -15.64 -4.42 -1.60
CA ARG A 35 -16.44 -3.75 -0.58
C ARG A 35 -17.25 -4.79 0.21
N LEU A 36 -17.20 -4.73 1.53
CA LEU A 36 -18.04 -5.57 2.37
C LEU A 36 -19.45 -4.98 2.48
N PRO A 37 -20.51 -5.75 2.19
CA PRO A 37 -21.87 -5.24 2.20
C PRO A 37 -22.39 -4.92 3.61
N GLU A 38 -21.84 -5.55 4.65
CA GLU A 38 -22.32 -5.44 6.04
C GLU A 38 -21.83 -4.18 6.75
N ILE A 39 -20.69 -3.60 6.32
CA ILE A 39 -20.05 -2.47 6.99
C ILE A 39 -19.73 -1.39 5.94
N PRO A 40 -20.45 -0.25 5.96
CA PRO A 40 -20.12 0.89 5.11
C PRO A 40 -18.66 1.33 5.29
N GLY A 41 -17.97 1.63 4.19
CA GLY A 41 -16.57 2.07 4.24
C GLY A 41 -15.54 0.95 4.43
N MET A 42 -15.95 -0.32 4.56
CA MET A 42 -15.04 -1.45 4.71
C MET A 42 -14.71 -2.12 3.37
N PHE A 43 -13.42 -2.30 3.10
CA PHE A 43 -12.91 -2.99 1.92
C PHE A 43 -11.96 -4.10 2.34
N ALA A 44 -12.09 -5.25 1.68
CA ALA A 44 -11.10 -6.31 1.71
C ALA A 44 -10.14 -6.14 0.53
N ILE A 45 -8.83 -6.10 0.81
CA ILE A 45 -7.76 -6.12 -0.19
C ILE A 45 -6.84 -7.29 0.17
N GLY A 46 -6.91 -8.37 -0.61
CA GLY A 46 -6.31 -9.65 -0.22
C GLY A 46 -6.84 -10.11 1.13
N HIS A 47 -5.95 -10.29 2.12
CA HIS A 47 -6.32 -10.66 3.49
C HIS A 47 -6.49 -9.46 4.44
N MET A 48 -6.27 -8.24 3.97
CA MET A 48 -6.39 -7.03 4.78
C MET A 48 -7.83 -6.52 4.78
N LEU A 49 -8.30 -6.08 5.94
CA LEU A 49 -9.53 -5.30 6.06
C LEU A 49 -9.17 -3.83 6.28
N ILE A 50 -9.75 -2.95 5.47
CA ILE A 50 -9.50 -1.51 5.48
C ILE A 50 -10.81 -0.76 5.65
N GLU A 51 -10.92 -0.03 6.75
CA GLU A 51 -12.01 0.89 7.06
C GLU A 51 -11.65 2.31 6.63
N PHE A 52 -12.48 2.92 5.81
CA PHE A 52 -12.36 4.34 5.47
C PHE A 52 -13.35 5.14 6.33
N ILE A 53 -12.82 6.04 7.16
CA ILE A 53 -13.62 6.82 8.11
C ILE A 53 -14.51 7.83 7.39
N ASP A 54 -13.96 8.51 6.38
CA ASP A 54 -14.64 9.52 5.58
C ASP A 54 -14.71 9.05 4.11
N LEU A 55 -15.53 8.02 3.83
CA LEU A 55 -15.62 7.42 2.50
C LEU A 55 -16.47 8.30 1.55
N PRO A 56 -15.94 8.75 0.41
CA PRO A 56 -16.73 9.45 -0.59
C PRO A 56 -17.67 8.50 -1.35
N GLU A 57 -18.66 9.06 -2.03
CA GLU A 57 -19.61 8.34 -2.90
C GLU A 57 -18.91 7.47 -3.96
N PHE A 58 -17.79 7.95 -4.51
CA PHE A 58 -16.95 7.25 -5.48
C PHE A 58 -15.60 6.88 -4.86
N PRO A 59 -15.47 5.69 -4.22
CA PRO A 59 -14.36 5.37 -3.35
C PRO A 59 -13.07 4.94 -4.07
N ASN A 60 -13.14 4.63 -5.36
CA ASN A 60 -12.07 3.99 -6.13
C ASN A 60 -10.72 4.69 -5.94
N GLY A 61 -10.70 6.02 -6.08
CA GLY A 61 -9.48 6.82 -5.91
C GLY A 61 -8.91 6.72 -4.49
N HIS A 62 -9.75 6.70 -3.46
CA HIS A 62 -9.31 6.61 -2.06
C HIS A 62 -8.72 5.24 -1.75
N VAL A 63 -9.33 4.17 -2.28
CA VAL A 63 -8.82 2.82 -2.10
C VAL A 63 -7.48 2.64 -2.80
N CYS A 64 -7.33 3.12 -4.04
CA CYS A 64 -6.04 3.13 -4.73
C CYS A 64 -4.97 3.95 -3.99
N THR A 65 -5.33 5.11 -3.44
CA THR A 65 -4.40 5.95 -2.67
C THR A 65 -3.95 5.26 -1.37
N ALA A 66 -4.87 4.61 -0.66
CA ALA A 66 -4.56 3.87 0.55
C ALA A 66 -3.64 2.68 0.28
N GLU A 67 -3.92 1.91 -0.76
CA GLU A 67 -3.04 0.82 -1.20
C GLU A 67 -1.64 1.35 -1.51
N ALA A 68 -1.53 2.39 -2.34
CA ALA A 68 -0.23 2.94 -2.72
C ALA A 68 0.56 3.47 -1.49
N ALA A 69 -0.12 4.07 -0.52
CA ALA A 69 0.50 4.54 0.72
C ALA A 69 0.96 3.38 1.62
N LEU A 70 0.20 2.27 1.70
CA LEU A 70 0.62 1.05 2.41
C LEU A 70 1.83 0.40 1.74
N THR A 71 1.84 0.33 0.41
CA THR A 71 2.96 -0.16 -0.40
C THR A 71 4.22 0.65 -0.14
N GLU A 72 4.12 1.98 -0.17
CA GLU A 72 5.27 2.85 0.07
C GLU A 72 5.76 2.77 1.51
N PHE A 73 4.86 2.64 2.49
CA PHE A 73 5.25 2.36 3.87
C PHE A 73 6.11 1.10 3.95
N PHE A 74 5.71 0.01 3.31
CA PHE A 74 6.51 -1.22 3.28
C PHE A 74 7.85 -1.07 2.56
N HIS A 75 7.92 -0.35 1.45
CA HIS A 75 9.22 -0.09 0.80
C HIS A 75 10.17 0.74 1.68
N ARG A 76 9.63 1.55 2.59
CA ARG A 76 10.40 2.30 3.60
C ARG A 76 10.72 1.48 4.85
N ARG A 77 10.56 0.15 4.81
CA ARG A 77 10.76 -0.74 5.96
C ARG A 77 12.10 -0.56 6.64
N ALA A 78 13.19 -0.36 5.91
CA ALA A 78 14.50 -0.11 6.52
C ALA A 78 14.51 1.07 7.51
N ASP A 79 13.62 2.05 7.31
CA ASP A 79 13.54 3.28 8.11
C ASP A 79 12.74 3.08 9.41
N TRP A 80 11.75 2.20 9.43
CA TRP A 80 10.86 1.99 10.59
C TRP A 80 10.94 0.59 11.22
N GLN A 81 11.61 -0.37 10.56
CA GLN A 81 11.70 -1.75 11.05
C GLN A 81 12.52 -1.88 12.34
N ARG A 82 13.46 -0.95 12.58
CA ARG A 82 14.27 -0.94 13.81
C ARG A 82 13.40 -0.92 15.08
N ASP A 83 12.17 -0.42 14.96
CA ASP A 83 11.24 -0.32 16.07
C ASP A 83 10.41 -1.60 16.29
N PHE A 84 10.49 -2.63 15.43
CA PHE A 84 9.81 -3.91 15.68
C PHE A 84 10.46 -4.71 16.83
N PRO A 85 9.68 -5.50 17.60
CA PRO A 85 8.23 -5.73 17.53
C PRO A 85 7.37 -4.63 18.18
N TYR A 86 7.98 -3.52 18.56
CA TYR A 86 7.41 -2.45 19.37
C TYR A 86 7.09 -1.19 18.55
N PHE A 87 6.80 -1.33 17.24
CA PHE A 87 6.47 -0.18 16.41
C PHE A 87 5.24 0.53 17.02
N THR A 88 5.44 1.73 17.55
CA THR A 88 4.40 2.54 18.19
C THR A 88 3.90 3.65 17.28
N GLY A 89 4.63 3.93 16.19
CA GLY A 89 4.43 5.12 15.38
C GLY A 89 4.59 6.42 16.20
N PRO A 90 4.24 7.58 15.60
CA PRO A 90 3.91 7.73 14.19
C PRO A 90 5.16 7.64 13.31
N PHE A 91 5.03 7.00 12.14
CA PHE A 91 6.01 7.12 11.05
C PHE A 91 5.41 7.99 9.94
N SER A 92 6.17 8.96 9.43
CA SER A 92 5.65 9.92 8.46
C SER A 92 6.58 10.04 7.26
N PHE A 93 6.01 10.14 6.06
CA PHE A 93 6.75 10.30 4.82
C PHE A 93 5.93 11.08 3.79
N ARG A 94 6.62 11.71 2.84
CA ARG A 94 6.00 12.39 1.71
C ARG A 94 5.99 11.47 0.49
N ARG A 95 4.80 11.27 -0.08
CA ARG A 95 4.58 10.47 -1.29
C ARG A 95 5.02 11.26 -2.54
N GLU A 96 5.20 10.56 -3.66
CA GLU A 96 5.62 11.18 -4.94
C GLU A 96 4.66 12.27 -5.44
N ASP A 97 3.36 12.12 -5.15
CA ASP A 97 2.31 13.10 -5.48
C ASP A 97 2.28 14.32 -4.55
N GLY A 98 3.23 14.41 -3.61
CA GLY A 98 3.35 15.48 -2.62
C GLY A 98 2.44 15.31 -1.40
N GLN A 99 1.58 14.28 -1.35
CA GLN A 99 0.71 14.01 -0.21
C GLN A 99 1.53 13.54 1.00
N MET A 100 1.20 14.06 2.19
CA MET A 100 1.81 13.60 3.44
C MET A 100 1.14 12.31 3.92
N CYS A 101 1.91 11.24 4.11
CA CYS A 101 1.44 10.00 4.73
C CYS A 101 1.89 9.93 6.18
N ILE A 102 0.97 9.58 7.08
CA ILE A 102 1.25 9.36 8.50
C ILE A 102 0.70 7.99 8.90
N VAL A 103 1.59 7.10 9.31
CA VAL A 103 1.28 5.75 9.79
C VAL A 103 1.33 5.74 11.31
N LYS A 104 0.21 5.39 11.94
CA LYS A 104 0.04 5.27 13.39
C LYS A 104 -0.34 3.84 13.75
N VAL A 105 -0.34 3.55 15.04
CA VAL A 105 -0.68 2.24 15.59
C VAL A 105 -1.80 2.38 16.60
N LEU A 106 -2.82 1.51 16.49
CA LEU A 106 -3.90 1.40 17.45
C LEU A 106 -3.42 0.78 18.76
N SER A 107 -4.14 1.08 19.83
CA SER A 107 -3.94 0.40 21.11
C SER A 107 -4.28 -1.10 20.98
N LYS A 108 -3.71 -1.95 21.85
CA LYS A 108 -3.92 -3.42 21.78
C LYS A 108 -5.39 -3.86 21.90
N ARG A 109 -6.26 -3.03 22.47
CA ARG A 109 -7.68 -3.34 22.72
C ARG A 109 -8.61 -2.98 21.55
N GLU A 110 -8.07 -2.32 20.54
CA GLU A 110 -8.83 -1.82 19.40
C GLU A 110 -8.96 -2.86 18.26
N PRO A 111 -9.81 -2.57 17.25
CA PRO A 111 -10.10 -3.51 16.17
C PRO A 111 -8.87 -3.98 15.37
N LYS A 112 -9.00 -5.17 14.79
CA LYS A 112 -7.93 -5.87 14.06
C LYS A 112 -7.81 -5.43 12.59
N HIS A 113 -8.44 -4.35 12.17
CA HIS A 113 -8.43 -3.87 10.79
C HIS A 113 -7.73 -2.52 10.68
N ILE A 114 -7.30 -2.18 9.47
CA ILE A 114 -6.62 -0.92 9.16
C ILE A 114 -7.67 0.18 9.08
N ARG A 115 -7.41 1.34 9.66
CA ARG A 115 -8.24 2.54 9.46
C ARG A 115 -7.52 3.54 8.57
N VAL A 116 -8.24 4.13 7.64
CA VAL A 116 -7.73 5.14 6.73
C VAL A 116 -8.59 6.39 6.85
N GLN A 117 -7.91 7.51 7.09
CA GLN A 117 -8.49 8.83 6.95
C GLN A 117 -7.69 9.59 5.90
N GLN A 118 -8.39 10.11 4.89
CA GLN A 118 -7.75 10.74 3.74
C GLN A 118 -8.34 12.12 3.49
N SER A 119 -7.46 13.06 3.16
CA SER A 119 -7.77 14.38 2.63
C SER A 119 -6.90 14.64 1.40
N ARG A 120 -7.11 15.79 0.73
CA ARG A 120 -6.38 16.16 -0.47
C ARG A 120 -4.86 16.21 -0.27
N SER A 121 -4.39 16.66 0.89
CA SER A 121 -2.95 16.85 1.19
C SER A 121 -2.37 15.81 2.13
N ARG A 122 -3.20 14.92 2.70
CA ARG A 122 -2.78 14.00 3.74
C ARG A 122 -3.52 12.68 3.69
N ILE A 123 -2.81 11.59 3.94
CA ILE A 123 -3.38 10.29 4.29
C ILE A 123 -2.87 9.85 5.65
N THR A 124 -3.76 9.40 6.51
CA THR A 124 -3.43 8.82 7.81
C THR A 124 -3.86 7.36 7.80
N ILE A 125 -2.90 6.47 7.94
CA ILE A 125 -3.12 5.03 8.07
C ILE A 125 -2.94 4.68 9.54
N VAL A 126 -3.93 4.04 10.14
CA VAL A 126 -3.83 3.53 11.51
C VAL A 126 -3.84 2.01 11.45
N LEU A 127 -2.69 1.42 11.72
CA LEU A 127 -2.50 -0.03 11.74
C LEU A 127 -3.01 -0.60 13.06
N PRO A 128 -3.48 -1.86 13.09
CA PRO A 128 -3.66 -2.60 14.33
C PRO A 128 -2.38 -2.63 15.17
N HIS A 129 -2.47 -2.99 16.45
CA HIS A 129 -1.28 -3.19 17.28
C HIS A 129 -0.35 -4.27 16.66
N PRO A 130 1.00 -4.12 16.63
CA PRO A 130 1.94 -5.07 15.99
C PRO A 130 1.73 -6.54 16.32
N ARG A 131 1.41 -6.85 17.58
CA ARG A 131 1.04 -8.20 18.05
C ARG A 131 -0.19 -8.83 17.35
N GLN A 132 -0.97 -8.05 16.62
CA GLN A 132 -2.15 -8.51 15.89
C GLN A 132 -1.89 -8.62 14.37
N TRP A 133 -0.77 -8.11 13.86
CA TRP A 133 -0.54 -7.95 12.42
C TRP A 133 -0.72 -9.25 11.62
N ILE A 134 -0.18 -10.38 12.11
CA ILE A 134 -0.37 -11.69 11.45
C ILE A 134 -1.87 -12.03 11.34
N ARG A 135 -2.64 -11.81 12.40
CA ARG A 135 -4.09 -12.10 12.43
C ARG A 135 -4.92 -11.09 11.64
N SER A 136 -4.32 -9.96 11.26
CA SER A 136 -4.92 -8.86 10.52
C SER A 136 -4.57 -8.89 9.03
N GLY A 137 -3.94 -9.96 8.54
CA GLY A 137 -3.48 -10.03 7.14
C GLY A 137 -2.28 -9.12 6.84
N LEU A 138 -1.54 -8.71 7.88
CA LEU A 138 -0.34 -7.86 7.81
C LEU A 138 0.96 -8.67 8.05
N SER A 139 0.92 -10.00 7.90
CA SER A 139 2.11 -10.86 8.03
C SER A 139 3.22 -10.46 7.06
N TRP A 140 2.85 -9.92 5.92
CA TRP A 140 3.76 -9.44 4.89
C TRP A 140 4.65 -8.27 5.34
N LEU A 141 4.24 -7.47 6.34
CA LEU A 141 5.10 -6.42 6.91
C LEU A 141 6.34 -7.01 7.63
N PHE A 142 6.35 -8.32 7.90
CA PHE A 142 7.50 -9.03 8.46
C PHE A 142 8.43 -9.60 7.37
N GLU A 143 7.98 -9.71 6.12
CA GLU A 143 8.77 -10.28 5.02
C GLU A 143 9.91 -9.35 4.61
N PRO A 144 11.14 -9.86 4.47
CA PRO A 144 12.32 -9.03 4.21
C PRO A 144 12.08 -8.14 2.98
N PRO A 145 12.52 -6.87 3.02
CA PRO A 145 12.43 -6.03 1.85
C PRO A 145 13.26 -6.69 0.75
N CYS A 146 12.60 -7.12 -0.32
CA CYS A 146 13.32 -7.50 -1.53
C CYS A 146 13.89 -6.21 -2.15
N PRO A 147 15.02 -6.26 -2.85
CA PRO A 147 15.29 -5.29 -3.91
C PRO A 147 14.32 -5.55 -5.07
N CYS A 148 13.51 -4.56 -5.44
CA CYS A 148 12.56 -4.73 -6.53
C CYS A 148 13.29 -5.02 -7.86
N GLY A 149 12.88 -6.11 -8.52
CA GLY A 149 13.54 -6.68 -9.69
C GLY A 149 14.16 -8.08 -9.47
N ASP A 150 14.22 -8.58 -8.23
CA ASP A 150 14.54 -9.99 -7.96
C ASP A 150 13.35 -10.90 -8.36
N PRO A 151 13.53 -11.99 -9.12
CA PRO A 151 12.48 -12.97 -9.43
C PRO A 151 11.74 -13.53 -8.20
N LYS A 152 12.35 -13.46 -7.02
CA LYS A 152 11.77 -13.90 -5.75
C LYS A 152 11.05 -12.78 -5.00
N CYS A 153 10.97 -11.58 -5.56
CA CYS A 153 10.37 -10.43 -4.90
C CYS A 153 8.85 -10.36 -5.07
N ILE A 154 8.14 -10.25 -3.94
CA ILE A 154 6.70 -9.98 -3.88
C ILE A 154 6.49 -8.49 -3.44
N PRO A 155 6.03 -7.56 -4.29
CA PRO A 155 5.80 -6.12 -4.05
C PRO A 155 4.52 -5.79 -3.33
N ALA A 156 3.54 -6.67 -3.53
CA ALA A 156 2.24 -6.62 -2.95
C ALA A 156 2.11 -7.99 -2.28
N PRO A 157 2.93 -8.24 -1.24
CA PRO A 157 2.88 -9.48 -0.49
C PRO A 157 1.52 -9.69 0.17
N TRP A 158 0.70 -8.64 0.33
CA TRP A 158 -0.71 -8.76 0.69
C TRP A 158 -1.62 -9.30 -0.42
N ARG A 159 -1.19 -9.27 -1.69
CA ARG A 159 -1.85 -9.88 -2.86
C ARG A 159 -1.22 -11.22 -3.27
N ASN A 160 -0.08 -11.63 -2.70
CA ASN A 160 0.77 -12.70 -3.24
C ASN A 160 1.19 -12.46 -4.72
N THR A 161 1.49 -11.22 -5.13
CA THR A 161 1.87 -10.86 -6.53
C THR A 161 3.25 -10.16 -6.60
N LEU A 162 4.07 -10.38 -7.66
CA LEU A 162 5.50 -9.98 -7.97
C LEU A 162 5.78 -8.49 -8.44
N CYS A 163 7.02 -7.90 -8.34
CA CYS A 163 7.36 -6.41 -8.15
C CYS A 163 7.06 -5.35 -9.22
N ARG A 164 6.38 -4.24 -8.82
CA ARG A 164 6.07 -3.00 -9.60
C ARG A 164 7.23 -2.00 -9.79
N HIS A 165 8.41 -2.20 -9.21
CA HIS A 165 9.55 -1.29 -9.40
C HIS A 165 10.79 -2.06 -9.83
N GLY A 166 10.70 -2.79 -10.94
CA GLY A 166 11.89 -3.39 -11.52
C GLY A 166 12.90 -2.33 -11.92
N TRP A 167 14.03 -2.35 -11.21
CA TRP A 167 15.32 -1.75 -11.54
C TRP A 167 15.37 -0.22 -11.78
N VAL A 168 16.17 0.43 -10.95
CA VAL A 168 16.91 1.64 -11.31
C VAL A 168 18.34 1.14 -11.60
N GLU A 169 18.86 1.47 -12.79
CA GLU A 169 20.29 1.30 -13.13
C GLU A 169 21.21 1.98 -12.12
#